data_AF-A0A958J4K8-F1
#
_entry.id   AF-A0A958J4K8-F1
#
_cell.length_a   1.000
_cell.length_b   1.000
_cell.length_c   1.000
_cell.angle_alpha   90.00
_cell.angle_beta   90.00
_cell.angle_gamma   90.00
#
_symmetry.space_group_name_H-M   'P 1'
#
loop_
_entity.id
_entity.type
_entity.pdbx_description
1 polymer ?
#
loop_
_entity_poly.entity_id
_entity_poly.type
_entity_poly.pdbx_seq_one_letter_code
_entity_poly.pdbx_strand_id
1 'polypeptide(L)'
;GHKKIVYTQGRAEGGDEDYYSDQFGRTSVRDYPLIVLVNRGSASAAEIVAGAIQDYDRGLILGENSFGKGLVQKEFMLDDGSAVRITTAKYYTPSGRCIQRDYKGKKVETYYEEIPDSTWGSAENLKDRPVYHTLKGRPVYGGGGIQPDVYVPNSGKSKAPKLVNKLLEKRIFFEYATSYAQSHPQVNTSLVNFRNRFTVGSAMLAEFQALAREKGVDLDAALFQKDTAFIKNRIKSEIARIFWENDGYYFVALENDSQFQQALKSFKEAREMAALQ
;
A
#
# COMPACT_ATOMS: atom_id res chain seq x y z
N GLY A 1 21.77 17.16 -2.97
CA GLY A 1 21.26 17.40 -1.60
C GLY A 1 20.46 18.69 -1.55
N HIS A 2 19.83 18.95 -0.41
CA HIS A 2 19.07 20.16 -0.10
C HIS A 2 17.94 20.51 -1.10
N LYS A 3 17.01 19.57 -1.28
CA LYS A 3 15.78 19.75 -2.07
C LYS A 3 14.59 19.83 -1.14
N LYS A 4 13.65 20.75 -1.38
CA LYS A 4 12.39 20.84 -0.62
C LYS A 4 11.63 19.52 -0.74
N ILE A 5 11.22 18.90 0.36
CA ILE A 5 10.47 17.63 0.37
C ILE A 5 8.98 17.91 0.51
N VAL A 6 8.63 18.86 1.37
CA VAL A 6 7.26 19.26 1.66
C VAL A 6 7.30 20.65 2.25
N TYR A 7 6.19 21.37 2.15
CA TYR A 7 5.98 22.56 2.95
C TYR A 7 4.56 22.60 3.48
N THR A 8 4.37 23.38 4.53
CA THR A 8 3.05 23.61 5.13
C THR A 8 2.58 25.01 4.85
N GLN A 9 1.27 25.15 4.63
CA GLN A 9 0.62 26.46 4.67
C GLN A 9 -0.34 26.52 5.85
N GLY A 10 -0.05 27.44 6.77
CA GLY A 10 -0.79 27.64 8.01
C GLY A 10 -2.01 28.54 7.85
N ARG A 11 -2.91 28.52 8.84
CA ARG A 11 -4.03 29.47 8.91
C ARG A 11 -3.65 30.83 9.49
N ALA A 12 -2.59 30.86 10.29
CA ALA A 12 -2.11 32.04 11.00
C ALA A 12 -0.77 32.50 10.41
N GLU A 13 -0.47 33.79 10.59
CA GLU A 13 0.81 34.37 10.22
C GLU A 13 1.97 33.63 10.91
N GLY A 14 3.02 33.29 10.15
CA GLY A 14 4.13 32.46 10.63
C GLY A 14 3.84 30.95 10.72
N GLY A 15 2.68 30.47 10.23
CA GLY A 15 2.33 29.05 10.21
C GLY A 15 2.87 28.25 9.01
N ASP A 16 3.60 28.92 8.12
CA ASP A 16 4.22 28.32 6.95
C ASP A 16 5.61 27.78 7.31
N GLU A 17 5.89 26.53 6.97
CA GLU A 17 7.16 25.86 7.27
C GLU A 17 7.62 25.09 6.02
N ASP A 18 8.90 25.23 5.67
CA ASP A 18 9.52 24.48 4.58
C ASP A 18 10.42 23.38 5.15
N TYR A 19 10.34 22.18 4.58
CA TYR A 19 11.16 21.04 4.98
C TYR A 19 12.01 20.57 3.80
N TYR A 20 13.32 20.40 4.02
CA TYR A 20 14.30 20.05 2.99
C TYR A 20 14.97 18.71 3.30
N SER A 21 15.44 18.03 2.25
CA SER A 21 16.36 16.91 2.44
C SER A 21 17.70 17.40 2.98
N ASP A 22 18.38 16.53 3.71
CA ASP A 22 19.73 16.77 4.17
C ASP A 22 20.74 16.99 3.02
N GLN A 23 21.93 17.39 3.44
CA GLN A 23 23.11 17.43 2.59
C GLN A 23 23.98 16.20 2.87
N PHE A 24 23.52 15.00 2.51
CA PHE A 24 24.49 13.92 2.37
C PHE A 24 25.46 14.24 1.22
N GLY A 25 26.76 14.09 1.48
CA GLY A 25 27.79 14.14 0.45
C GLY A 25 27.46 13.14 -0.66
N ARG A 26 27.70 13.52 -1.93
CA ARG A 26 27.38 12.74 -3.14
C ARG A 26 27.91 11.29 -3.15
N THR A 27 28.79 10.92 -2.23
CA THR A 27 29.50 9.62 -2.20
C THR A 27 28.65 8.43 -1.75
N SER A 28 27.41 8.62 -1.28
CA SER A 28 26.52 7.52 -0.85
C SER A 28 25.17 7.44 -1.59
N VAL A 29 24.83 8.41 -2.46
CA VAL A 29 23.57 8.39 -3.20
C VAL A 29 23.75 7.58 -4.48
N ARG A 30 23.27 6.34 -4.48
CA ARG A 30 23.28 5.49 -5.67
C ARG A 30 22.08 5.83 -6.55
N ASP A 31 22.34 6.08 -7.82
CA ASP A 31 21.30 6.21 -8.84
C ASP A 31 20.75 4.82 -9.13
N TYR A 32 19.79 4.38 -8.32
CA TYR A 32 19.00 3.19 -8.59
C TYR A 32 17.65 3.55 -9.17
N PRO A 33 17.13 2.75 -10.12
CA PRO A 33 15.73 2.82 -10.51
C PRO A 33 14.86 2.64 -9.27
N LEU A 34 13.87 3.52 -9.10
CA LEU A 34 12.99 3.52 -7.94
C LEU A 34 11.54 3.45 -8.39
N ILE A 35 10.81 2.48 -7.82
CA ILE A 35 9.36 2.37 -7.93
C ILE A 35 8.80 2.39 -6.51
N VAL A 36 7.83 3.24 -6.25
CA VAL A 36 7.13 3.35 -4.97
C VAL A 36 5.71 2.86 -5.14
N LEU A 37 5.37 1.78 -4.42
CA LEU A 37 4.01 1.27 -4.36
C LEU A 37 3.18 2.07 -3.35
N VAL A 38 2.05 2.60 -3.80
CA VAL A 38 1.08 3.29 -2.94
C VAL A 38 -0.30 2.68 -3.11
N ASN A 39 -1.10 2.78 -2.05
CA ASN A 39 -2.50 2.40 -2.11
C ASN A 39 -3.34 3.31 -1.23
N ARG A 40 -4.63 3.01 -1.15
CA ARG A 40 -5.61 3.76 -0.36
C ARG A 40 -5.32 3.87 1.15
N GLY A 41 -4.45 3.01 1.69
CA GLY A 41 -3.98 3.06 3.08
C GLY A 41 -2.72 3.91 3.26
N SER A 42 -2.04 4.30 2.19
CA SER A 42 -0.91 5.24 2.23
C SER A 42 -1.42 6.62 2.63
N ALA A 43 -1.00 7.12 3.78
CA ALA A 43 -1.48 8.38 4.35
C ALA A 43 -0.35 9.18 5.01
N SER A 44 -0.49 10.50 5.10
CA SER A 44 0.40 11.38 5.87
C SER A 44 1.86 11.30 5.41
N ALA A 45 2.80 10.88 6.27
CA ALA A 45 4.22 10.81 5.93
C ALA A 45 4.51 9.99 4.66
N ALA A 46 3.76 8.91 4.41
CA ALA A 46 3.90 8.12 3.19
C ALA A 46 3.59 8.93 1.92
N GLU A 47 2.60 9.83 2.01
CA GLU A 47 2.18 10.70 0.90
C GLU A 47 3.19 11.82 0.65
N ILE A 48 3.81 12.34 1.71
CA ILE A 48 4.90 13.31 1.62
C ILE A 48 6.08 12.71 0.85
N VAL A 49 6.51 11.51 1.25
CA VAL A 49 7.64 10.82 0.61
C VAL A 49 7.31 10.48 -0.84
N ALA A 50 6.16 9.86 -1.11
CA ALA A 50 5.75 9.52 -2.47
C ALA A 50 5.60 10.77 -3.36
N GLY A 51 4.96 11.84 -2.85
CA GLY A 51 4.79 13.10 -3.55
C GLY A 51 6.10 13.78 -3.90
N ALA A 52 7.06 13.84 -2.97
CA ALA A 52 8.38 14.40 -3.24
C ALA A 52 9.17 13.60 -4.29
N ILE A 53 9.15 12.27 -4.21
CA ILE A 53 9.79 11.38 -5.19
C ILE A 53 9.19 11.60 -6.59
N GLN A 54 7.86 11.70 -6.66
CA GLN A 54 7.12 11.94 -7.91
C GLN A 54 7.45 13.31 -8.49
N ASP A 55 7.38 14.36 -7.67
CA ASP A 55 7.57 15.76 -8.10
C ASP A 55 8.99 16.03 -8.60
N TYR A 56 10.00 15.31 -8.10
CA TYR A 56 11.37 15.42 -8.59
C TYR A 56 11.69 14.46 -9.75
N ASP A 57 10.72 13.69 -10.23
CA ASP A 57 10.93 12.61 -11.20
C ASP A 57 12.05 11.66 -10.77
N ARG A 58 12.16 11.41 -9.46
CA ARG A 58 13.18 10.51 -8.90
C ARG A 58 12.76 9.05 -8.99
N GLY A 59 11.46 8.76 -9.02
CA GLY A 59 10.94 7.41 -9.10
C GLY A 59 9.51 7.38 -9.61
N LEU A 60 9.10 6.20 -10.08
CA LEU A 60 7.75 5.92 -10.54
C LEU A 60 6.83 5.64 -9.36
N ILE A 61 5.68 6.27 -9.30
CA ILE A 61 4.62 5.93 -8.34
C ILE A 61 3.63 4.96 -8.99
N LEU A 62 3.35 3.83 -8.36
CA LEU A 62 2.52 2.76 -8.92
C LEU A 62 1.52 2.24 -7.88
N GLY A 63 0.32 1.88 -8.33
CA GLY A 63 -0.70 1.23 -7.49
C GLY A 63 -2.04 1.94 -7.52
N GLU A 64 -2.61 2.22 -6.35
CA GLU A 64 -3.90 2.92 -6.21
C GLU A 64 -3.65 4.33 -5.63
N ASN A 65 -4.59 5.27 -5.86
CA ASN A 65 -4.49 6.60 -5.27
C ASN A 65 -4.41 6.51 -3.72
N SER A 66 -3.57 7.36 -3.12
CA SER A 66 -3.39 7.39 -1.66
C SER A 66 -4.58 8.00 -0.92
N PHE A 67 -4.54 8.00 0.42
CA PHE A 67 -5.68 8.41 1.24
C PHE A 67 -6.03 9.90 1.16
N GLY A 68 -5.04 10.78 1.04
CA GLY A 68 -5.20 12.23 1.03
C GLY A 68 -5.23 12.87 2.42
N LYS A 69 -4.41 12.41 3.37
CA LYS A 69 -4.25 13.02 4.71
C LYS A 69 -3.08 14.00 4.68
N GLY A 70 -3.38 15.22 4.26
CA GLY A 70 -2.45 16.36 4.21
C GLY A 70 -2.67 17.38 5.34
N LEU A 71 -3.20 17.00 6.50
CA LEU A 71 -3.37 17.93 7.64
C LEU A 71 -2.22 17.84 8.63
N VAL A 72 -1.76 19.00 9.10
CA VAL A 72 -0.83 19.14 10.22
C VAL A 72 -1.64 19.33 11.50
N GLN A 73 -1.40 18.48 12.50
CA GLN A 73 -2.00 18.62 13.83
C GLN A 73 -0.92 18.91 14.85
N LYS A 74 -1.10 19.97 15.65
CA LYS A 74 -0.24 20.32 16.80
C LYS A 74 -1.02 20.05 18.09
N GLU A 75 -0.31 19.56 19.10
CA GLU A 75 -0.83 19.38 20.45
C GLU A 75 -0.64 20.66 21.27
N PHE A 76 -1.68 21.06 21.99
CA PHE A 76 -1.68 22.20 22.90
C PHE A 76 -2.06 21.69 24.28
N MET A 77 -1.13 21.80 25.23
CA MET A 77 -1.37 21.42 26.62
C MET A 77 -2.32 22.41 27.28
N LEU A 78 -3.21 21.90 28.12
CA LEU A 78 -4.13 22.67 28.96
C LEU A 78 -3.61 22.70 30.40
N ASP A 79 -4.07 23.68 31.18
CA ASP A 79 -3.59 23.92 32.56
C ASP A 79 -3.91 22.76 33.52
N ASP A 80 -4.90 21.94 33.20
CA ASP A 80 -5.28 20.73 33.97
C ASP A 80 -4.43 19.50 33.61
N GLY A 81 -3.44 19.65 32.72
CA GLY A 81 -2.57 18.58 32.24
C GLY A 81 -3.16 17.77 31.07
N SER A 82 -4.37 18.07 30.61
CA SER A 82 -4.93 17.50 29.38
C SER A 82 -4.34 18.18 28.13
N ALA A 83 -4.67 17.69 26.94
CA ALA A 83 -4.18 18.23 25.68
C ALA A 83 -5.24 18.25 24.59
N VAL A 84 -5.21 19.27 23.74
CA VAL A 84 -6.05 19.38 22.54
C VAL A 84 -5.18 19.29 21.30
N ARG A 85 -5.60 18.43 20.35
CA ARG A 85 -5.02 18.37 19.01
C ARG A 85 -5.77 19.27 18.05
N ILE A 86 -5.10 20.29 17.55
CA ILE A 86 -5.69 21.27 16.62
C ILE A 86 -5.00 21.15 15.27
N THR A 87 -5.80 21.13 14.20
CA THR A 87 -5.28 21.21 12.84
C THR A 87 -4.82 22.64 12.54
N THR A 88 -3.53 22.84 12.31
CA THR A 88 -2.92 24.18 12.16
C THR A 88 -2.58 24.53 10.72
N ALA A 89 -2.30 23.53 9.89
CA ALA A 89 -1.81 23.73 8.52
C ALA A 89 -2.16 22.57 7.58
N LYS A 90 -1.90 22.76 6.29
CA LYS A 90 -1.98 21.73 5.25
C LYS A 90 -0.60 21.47 4.63
N TYR A 91 -0.31 20.22 4.28
CA TYR A 91 0.89 19.81 3.56
C TYR A 91 0.73 19.98 2.04
N TYR A 92 1.81 20.47 1.43
CA TYR A 92 1.95 20.67 0.00
C TYR A 92 3.25 20.03 -0.48
N THR A 93 3.20 19.36 -1.63
CA THR A 93 4.39 18.76 -2.25
C THR A 93 5.24 19.83 -2.95
N PRO A 94 6.48 19.52 -3.38
CA PRO A 94 7.38 20.49 -4.01
C PRO A 94 6.81 21.19 -5.26
N SER A 95 5.94 20.53 -6.02
CA SER A 95 5.25 21.12 -7.18
C SER A 95 4.11 22.08 -6.80
N GLY A 96 3.84 22.26 -5.51
CA GLY A 96 2.82 23.17 -4.99
C GLY A 96 1.42 22.58 -4.83
N ARG A 97 1.25 21.27 -4.99
CA ARG A 97 -0.07 20.63 -4.86
C ARG A 97 -0.39 20.25 -3.42
N CYS A 98 -1.59 20.64 -2.98
CA CYS A 98 -2.13 20.25 -1.68
C CYS A 98 -2.42 18.74 -1.66
N ILE A 99 -1.92 18.02 -0.66
CA ILE A 99 -2.17 16.57 -0.51
C ILE A 99 -3.60 16.33 -0.02
N GLN A 100 -4.12 17.23 0.82
CA GLN A 100 -5.36 17.02 1.54
C GLN A 100 -6.56 16.83 0.61
N ARG A 101 -7.25 15.70 0.78
CA ARG A 101 -8.54 15.44 0.15
C ARG A 101 -9.64 16.30 0.74
N ASP A 102 -10.60 16.71 -0.07
CA ASP A 102 -11.74 17.48 0.42
C ASP A 102 -12.61 16.66 1.41
N TYR A 103 -12.94 17.30 2.51
CA TYR A 103 -13.79 16.79 3.59
C TYR A 103 -14.95 17.74 3.93
N LYS A 104 -15.10 18.85 3.21
CA LYS A 104 -16.14 19.84 3.48
C LYS A 104 -17.52 19.22 3.31
N GLY A 105 -18.38 19.39 4.33
CA GLY A 105 -19.76 18.87 4.32
C GLY A 105 -19.88 17.35 4.50
N LYS A 106 -18.77 16.63 4.70
CA LYS A 106 -18.78 15.18 4.91
C LYS A 106 -18.82 14.85 6.40
N LYS A 107 -19.62 13.85 6.76
CA LYS A 107 -19.54 13.21 8.09
C LYS A 107 -18.23 12.45 8.20
N VAL A 108 -17.73 12.28 9.42
CA VAL A 108 -16.44 11.62 9.68
C VAL A 108 -16.47 10.18 9.16
N GLU A 109 -17.53 9.45 9.49
CA GLU A 109 -17.74 8.05 9.09
C GLU A 109 -17.73 7.95 7.57
N THR A 110 -18.52 8.79 6.91
CA THR A 110 -18.60 8.87 5.45
C THR A 110 -17.25 9.21 4.82
N TYR A 111 -16.47 10.12 5.40
CA TYR A 111 -15.13 10.45 4.87
C TYR A 111 -14.17 9.25 4.89
N TYR A 112 -14.21 8.43 5.95
CA TYR A 112 -13.37 7.24 6.08
C TYR A 112 -13.92 6.01 5.33
N GLU A 113 -15.22 5.94 5.07
CA GLU A 113 -15.84 4.89 4.26
C GLU A 113 -15.73 5.17 2.76
N GLU A 114 -15.83 6.44 2.36
CA GLU A 114 -15.54 6.92 1.00
C GLU A 114 -14.05 6.88 0.68
N ILE A 115 -13.25 6.00 1.31
CA ILE A 115 -11.93 5.69 0.74
C ILE A 115 -12.21 5.27 -0.68
N PRO A 116 -11.85 6.15 -1.63
CA PRO A 116 -12.65 6.24 -2.81
C PRO A 116 -12.38 4.95 -3.58
N ASP A 117 -13.46 4.37 -4.10
CA ASP A 117 -13.43 3.06 -4.74
C ASP A 117 -12.25 3.01 -5.71
N SER A 118 -11.72 1.83 -5.99
CA SER A 118 -10.52 1.64 -6.84
C SER A 118 -10.51 2.52 -8.11
N THR A 119 -11.68 2.91 -8.62
CA THR A 119 -11.85 3.89 -9.70
C THR A 119 -11.36 5.31 -9.43
N TRP A 120 -11.12 5.79 -8.21
CA TRP A 120 -10.68 7.18 -7.92
C TRP A 120 -9.34 7.55 -8.57
N GLY A 121 -8.52 6.55 -8.89
CA GLY A 121 -7.30 6.72 -9.67
C GLY A 121 -7.47 6.56 -11.19
N SER A 122 -8.70 6.33 -11.68
CA SER A 122 -9.01 6.24 -13.10
C SER A 122 -9.00 7.61 -13.76
N ALA A 123 -8.76 7.64 -15.07
CA ALA A 123 -8.74 8.87 -15.87
C ALA A 123 -10.03 9.70 -15.74
N GLU A 124 -11.17 9.09 -15.41
CA GLU A 124 -12.45 9.78 -15.25
C GLU A 124 -12.49 10.65 -14.00
N ASN A 125 -11.89 10.19 -12.90
CA ASN A 125 -11.88 10.91 -11.61
C ASN A 125 -10.76 11.97 -11.51
N LEU A 126 -9.91 12.10 -12.53
CA LEU A 126 -8.86 13.10 -12.60
C LEU A 126 -9.33 14.43 -13.22
N LYS A 127 -10.45 14.44 -13.94
CA LYS A 127 -10.89 15.59 -14.77
C LYS A 127 -11.08 16.88 -13.98
N ASP A 128 -11.58 16.78 -12.75
CA ASP A 128 -11.88 17.94 -11.90
C ASP A 128 -10.76 18.28 -10.91
N ARG A 129 -9.64 17.53 -10.94
CA ARG A 129 -8.53 17.74 -10.01
C ARG A 129 -7.59 18.83 -10.53
N PRO A 130 -7.12 19.75 -9.66
CA PRO A 130 -6.12 20.74 -10.06
C PRO A 130 -4.83 20.07 -10.55
N VAL A 131 -4.37 20.47 -11.74
CA VAL A 131 -3.19 19.95 -12.42
C VAL A 131 -1.96 20.79 -12.08
N TYR A 132 -0.87 20.10 -11.75
CA TYR A 132 0.46 20.62 -11.50
C TYR A 132 1.46 19.81 -12.33
N HIS A 133 2.73 20.19 -12.29
CA HIS A 133 3.77 19.52 -13.07
C HIS A 133 4.97 19.17 -12.19
N THR A 134 5.54 18.00 -12.43
CA THR A 134 6.83 17.60 -11.86
C THR A 134 7.96 18.49 -12.39
N LEU A 135 9.16 18.33 -11.84
CA LEU A 135 10.36 19.05 -12.25
C LEU A 135 10.64 18.92 -13.76
N LYS A 136 10.38 17.76 -14.35
CA LYS A 136 10.55 17.49 -15.80
C LYS A 136 9.27 17.73 -16.61
N GLY A 137 8.21 18.30 -16.01
CA GLY A 137 7.01 18.71 -16.73
C GLY A 137 5.91 17.65 -16.86
N ARG A 138 5.96 16.55 -16.11
CA ARG A 138 4.92 15.50 -16.16
C ARG A 138 3.69 15.93 -15.35
N PRO A 139 2.45 15.70 -15.83
CA PRO A 139 1.26 16.11 -15.10
C PRO A 139 1.09 15.31 -13.80
N VAL A 140 0.76 16.01 -12.72
CA VAL A 140 0.44 15.46 -11.40
C VAL A 140 -0.73 16.23 -10.78
N TYR A 141 -1.47 15.62 -9.85
CA TYR A 141 -2.76 16.13 -9.41
C TYR A 141 -2.78 16.43 -7.91
N GLY A 142 -3.40 17.56 -7.52
CA GLY A 142 -3.64 17.93 -6.13
C GLY A 142 -5.02 17.53 -5.61
N GLY A 143 -5.29 17.84 -4.34
CA GLY A 143 -6.63 17.85 -3.74
C GLY A 143 -7.24 16.48 -3.41
N GLY A 144 -6.46 15.40 -3.42
CA GLY A 144 -7.00 14.04 -3.28
C GLY A 144 -5.96 12.98 -3.00
N GLY A 145 -4.86 13.31 -2.32
CA GLY A 145 -3.71 12.42 -2.17
C GLY A 145 -2.81 12.35 -3.41
N ILE A 146 -1.83 11.45 -3.35
CA ILE A 146 -0.89 11.12 -4.41
C ILE A 146 -1.55 10.16 -5.39
N GLN A 147 -1.82 10.66 -6.59
CA GLN A 147 -2.21 9.87 -7.74
C GLN A 147 -0.99 9.10 -8.27
N PRO A 148 -1.06 7.78 -8.49
CA PRO A 148 0.03 7.03 -9.10
C PRO A 148 0.23 7.41 -10.57
N ASP A 149 1.48 7.29 -11.03
CA ASP A 149 1.86 7.42 -12.44
C ASP A 149 1.31 6.25 -13.26
N VAL A 150 1.35 5.06 -12.65
CA VAL A 150 0.77 3.84 -13.20
C VAL A 150 -0.30 3.34 -12.24
N TYR A 151 -1.56 3.58 -12.60
CA TYR A 151 -2.68 3.05 -11.85
C TYR A 151 -2.79 1.53 -12.08
N VAL A 152 -2.79 0.77 -10.99
CA VAL A 152 -2.92 -0.69 -10.99
C VAL A 152 -3.88 -1.09 -9.88
N PRO A 153 -5.08 -1.59 -10.20
CA PRO A 153 -6.00 -2.09 -9.17
C PRO A 153 -5.36 -3.26 -8.43
N ASN A 154 -5.58 -3.33 -7.12
CA ASN A 154 -5.20 -4.51 -6.34
C ASN A 154 -6.21 -5.64 -6.58
N SER A 155 -6.07 -6.36 -7.69
CA SER A 155 -6.94 -7.50 -8.04
C SER A 155 -6.61 -8.76 -7.25
N GLY A 156 -5.44 -8.81 -6.61
CA GLY A 156 -5.02 -9.87 -5.69
C GLY A 156 -5.66 -9.80 -4.30
N LYS A 157 -6.44 -8.75 -3.98
CA LYS A 157 -7.13 -8.62 -2.69
C LYS A 157 -8.28 -9.61 -2.54
N SER A 158 -8.58 -9.97 -1.29
CA SER A 158 -9.77 -10.72 -0.92
C SER A 158 -11.05 -9.99 -1.36
N LYS A 159 -11.94 -10.73 -2.03
CA LYS A 159 -13.30 -10.36 -2.43
C LYS A 159 -14.33 -10.65 -1.34
N ALA A 160 -13.96 -11.40 -0.29
CA ALA A 160 -14.75 -11.64 0.92
C ALA A 160 -13.94 -11.27 2.19
N PRO A 161 -13.56 -9.98 2.38
CA PRO A 161 -12.63 -9.57 3.42
C PRO A 161 -13.09 -9.89 4.84
N LYS A 162 -14.41 -9.85 5.12
CA LYS A 162 -14.95 -10.23 6.44
C LYS A 162 -14.67 -11.70 6.78
N LEU A 163 -14.84 -12.60 5.80
CA LEU A 163 -14.56 -14.02 5.97
C LEU A 163 -13.06 -14.25 6.16
N VAL A 164 -12.24 -13.65 5.30
CA VAL A 164 -10.77 -13.77 5.38
C VAL A 164 -10.23 -13.22 6.70
N ASN A 165 -10.72 -12.08 7.17
CA ASN A 165 -10.32 -11.52 8.46
C ASN A 165 -10.65 -12.47 9.61
N LYS A 166 -11.85 -13.08 9.62
CA LYS A 166 -12.22 -14.08 10.64
C LYS A 166 -11.30 -15.31 10.59
N LEU A 167 -10.91 -15.78 9.40
CA LEU A 167 -9.93 -16.87 9.24
C LEU A 167 -8.53 -16.49 9.77
N LEU A 168 -8.12 -15.23 9.60
CA LEU A 168 -6.85 -14.70 10.11
C LEU A 168 -6.88 -14.53 11.64
N GLU A 169 -7.93 -13.92 12.18
CA GLU A 169 -8.15 -13.71 13.62
C GLU A 169 -8.14 -15.04 14.39
N LYS A 170 -8.78 -16.07 13.83
CA LYS A 170 -8.79 -17.42 14.38
C LYS A 170 -7.53 -18.24 14.07
N ARG A 171 -6.52 -17.63 13.43
CA ARG A 171 -5.22 -18.22 13.07
C ARG A 171 -5.31 -19.48 12.20
N ILE A 172 -6.40 -19.68 11.45
CA ILE A 172 -6.67 -20.91 10.69
C ILE A 172 -5.56 -21.20 9.67
N PHE A 173 -5.10 -20.17 8.96
CA PHE A 173 -4.01 -20.31 7.98
C PHE A 173 -2.71 -20.80 8.61
N PHE A 174 -2.34 -20.24 9.76
CA PHE A 174 -1.12 -20.60 10.47
C PHE A 174 -1.20 -22.03 11.02
N GLU A 175 -2.31 -22.37 11.68
CA GLU A 175 -2.50 -23.70 12.27
C GLU A 175 -2.54 -24.80 11.20
N TYR A 176 -3.29 -24.57 10.11
CA TYR A 176 -3.34 -25.50 8.98
C TYR A 176 -1.96 -25.71 8.37
N ALA A 177 -1.24 -24.61 8.08
CA ALA A 177 0.09 -24.70 7.48
C ALA A 177 1.09 -25.44 8.39
N THR A 178 1.02 -25.21 9.71
CA THR A 178 1.87 -25.89 10.69
C THR A 178 1.62 -27.40 10.71
N SER A 179 0.34 -27.81 10.83
CA SER A 179 -0.04 -29.23 10.83
C SER A 179 0.30 -29.92 9.51
N TYR A 180 0.03 -29.25 8.38
CA TYR A 180 0.36 -29.77 7.05
C TYR A 180 1.86 -29.96 6.87
N ALA A 181 2.68 -28.97 7.24
CA ALA A 181 4.14 -29.04 7.11
C ALA A 181 4.75 -30.13 8.00
N GLN A 182 4.22 -30.34 9.22
CA GLN A 182 4.67 -31.41 10.13
C GLN A 182 4.37 -32.81 9.58
N SER A 183 3.20 -33.00 8.99
CA SER A 183 2.78 -34.28 8.39
C SER A 183 3.34 -34.52 6.99
N HIS A 184 3.82 -33.47 6.32
CA HIS A 184 4.35 -33.53 4.95
C HIS A 184 5.77 -32.93 4.84
N PRO A 185 6.77 -33.44 5.59
CA PRO A 185 8.14 -32.90 5.55
C PRO A 185 8.78 -32.96 4.16
N GLN A 186 8.34 -33.89 3.29
CA GLN A 186 8.79 -34.01 1.89
C GLN A 186 8.47 -32.79 1.01
N VAL A 187 7.60 -31.88 1.48
CA VAL A 187 7.28 -30.62 0.80
C VAL A 187 8.46 -29.63 0.86
N ASN A 188 9.35 -29.79 1.84
CA ASN A 188 10.59 -29.04 1.98
C ASN A 188 11.60 -29.44 0.90
N THR A 189 11.39 -28.95 -0.32
CA THR A 189 12.31 -29.11 -1.46
C THR A 189 13.20 -27.86 -1.55
N SER A 190 13.53 -27.36 -2.74
CA SER A 190 14.03 -25.99 -2.89
C SER A 190 12.85 -25.02 -2.95
N LEU A 191 12.97 -23.81 -2.43
CA LEU A 191 11.92 -22.79 -2.50
C LEU A 191 11.38 -22.55 -3.93
N VAL A 192 12.25 -22.56 -4.95
CA VAL A 192 11.85 -22.42 -6.37
C VAL A 192 11.00 -23.61 -6.83
N ASN A 193 11.41 -24.85 -6.54
CA ASN A 193 10.62 -26.04 -6.85
C ASN A 193 9.28 -26.07 -6.09
N PHE A 194 9.28 -25.73 -4.80
CA PHE A 194 8.04 -25.59 -4.03
C PHE A 194 7.11 -24.58 -4.68
N ARG A 195 7.57 -23.36 -4.96
CA ARG A 195 6.76 -22.34 -5.63
C ARG A 195 6.21 -22.82 -6.96
N ASN A 196 7.03 -23.44 -7.81
CA ASN A 196 6.60 -23.78 -9.17
C ASN A 196 5.77 -25.07 -9.26
N ARG A 197 5.92 -26.02 -8.33
CA ARG A 197 5.33 -27.37 -8.43
C ARG A 197 4.29 -27.70 -7.36
N PHE A 198 4.36 -27.08 -6.18
CA PHE A 198 3.39 -27.34 -5.12
C PHE A 198 2.09 -26.57 -5.37
N THR A 199 0.96 -27.26 -5.25
CA THR A 199 -0.38 -26.68 -5.47
C THR A 199 -1.33 -27.05 -4.35
N VAL A 200 -2.13 -26.09 -3.88
CA VAL A 200 -3.20 -26.33 -2.91
C VAL A 200 -4.41 -26.94 -3.63
N GLY A 201 -4.58 -28.25 -3.46
CA GLY A 201 -5.64 -29.06 -4.07
C GLY A 201 -6.99 -28.97 -3.35
N SER A 202 -8.00 -29.67 -3.88
CA SER A 202 -9.34 -29.73 -3.28
C SER A 202 -9.34 -30.42 -1.91
N ALA A 203 -8.53 -31.47 -1.72
CA ALA A 203 -8.41 -32.16 -0.43
C ALA A 203 -7.91 -31.22 0.67
N MET A 204 -6.83 -30.48 0.39
CA MET A 204 -6.30 -29.46 1.30
C MET A 204 -7.32 -28.37 1.63
N LEU A 205 -8.13 -27.93 0.65
CA LEU A 205 -9.20 -26.98 0.91
C LEU A 205 -10.29 -27.56 1.81
N ALA A 206 -10.66 -28.83 1.64
CA ALA A 206 -11.65 -29.49 2.48
C ALA A 206 -11.16 -29.60 3.94
N GLU A 207 -9.90 -29.99 4.14
CA GLU A 207 -9.25 -30.02 5.47
C GLU A 207 -9.19 -28.62 6.10
N PHE A 208 -8.77 -27.61 5.33
CA PHE A 208 -8.73 -26.23 5.78
C PHE A 208 -10.12 -25.72 6.20
N GLN A 209 -11.17 -26.05 5.43
CA GLN A 209 -12.54 -25.71 5.78
C GLN A 209 -13.02 -26.46 7.03
N ALA A 210 -12.63 -27.72 7.21
CA ALA A 210 -12.96 -28.50 8.40
C ALA A 210 -12.34 -27.87 9.65
N LEU A 211 -11.05 -27.51 9.61
CA LEU A 211 -10.37 -26.81 10.70
C LEU A 211 -11.04 -25.46 11.02
N ALA A 212 -11.42 -24.69 9.98
CA ALA A 212 -12.11 -23.43 10.18
C ALA A 212 -13.46 -23.62 10.91
N ARG A 213 -14.26 -24.62 10.52
CA ARG A 213 -15.54 -24.93 11.19
C ARG A 213 -15.35 -25.39 12.62
N GLU A 214 -14.36 -26.25 12.87
CA GLU A 214 -13.98 -26.71 14.22
C GLU A 214 -13.64 -25.52 15.14
N LYS A 215 -12.94 -24.52 14.61
CA LYS A 215 -12.56 -23.29 15.32
C LYS A 215 -13.68 -22.24 15.39
N GLY A 216 -14.91 -22.61 15.01
CA GLY A 216 -16.10 -21.76 15.10
C GLY A 216 -16.19 -20.67 14.02
N VAL A 217 -15.51 -20.86 12.88
CA VAL A 217 -15.70 -20.00 11.70
C VAL A 217 -16.89 -20.51 10.91
N ASP A 218 -17.95 -19.70 10.87
CA ASP A 218 -19.04 -19.87 9.92
C ASP A 218 -18.53 -19.62 8.49
N LEU A 219 -18.58 -20.67 7.66
CA LEU A 219 -18.07 -20.69 6.30
C LEU A 219 -19.22 -20.63 5.30
N ASP A 220 -19.58 -19.41 4.90
CA ASP A 220 -20.44 -19.21 3.74
C ASP A 220 -19.74 -19.73 2.46
N ALA A 221 -20.38 -20.70 1.81
CA ALA A 221 -19.82 -21.38 0.64
C ALA A 221 -19.61 -20.44 -0.55
N ALA A 222 -20.51 -19.47 -0.77
CA ALA A 222 -20.41 -18.53 -1.88
C ALA A 222 -19.29 -17.50 -1.65
N LEU A 223 -19.15 -17.00 -0.43
CA LEU A 223 -18.05 -16.10 -0.05
C LEU A 223 -16.70 -16.83 -0.12
N PHE A 224 -16.61 -18.06 0.37
CA PHE A 224 -15.41 -18.87 0.26
C PHE A 224 -15.04 -19.12 -1.21
N GLN A 225 -16.04 -19.46 -2.05
CA GLN A 225 -15.83 -19.70 -3.46
C GLN A 225 -15.23 -18.46 -4.16
N LYS A 226 -15.76 -17.26 -3.88
CA LYS A 226 -15.23 -15.98 -4.42
C LYS A 226 -13.76 -15.76 -4.12
N ASP A 227 -13.27 -16.26 -2.98
CA ASP A 227 -11.90 -16.09 -2.49
C ASP A 227 -11.01 -17.32 -2.61
N THR A 228 -11.46 -18.37 -3.30
CA THR A 228 -10.71 -19.63 -3.40
C THR A 228 -9.25 -19.41 -3.85
N ALA A 229 -9.02 -18.57 -4.87
CA ALA A 229 -7.68 -18.29 -5.36
C ALA A 229 -6.80 -17.57 -4.31
N PHE A 230 -7.37 -16.60 -3.59
CA PHE A 230 -6.71 -15.90 -2.51
C PHE A 230 -6.36 -16.85 -1.36
N ILE A 231 -7.32 -17.65 -0.91
CA ILE A 231 -7.16 -18.61 0.19
C ILE A 231 -6.09 -19.65 -0.17
N LYS A 232 -6.09 -20.19 -1.40
CA LYS A 232 -5.05 -21.12 -1.87
C LYS A 232 -3.66 -20.49 -1.83
N ASN A 233 -3.51 -19.26 -2.33
CA ASN A 233 -2.22 -18.57 -2.27
C ASN A 233 -1.76 -18.34 -0.82
N ARG A 234 -2.67 -17.91 0.07
CA ARG A 234 -2.35 -17.69 1.48
C ARG A 234 -1.95 -18.98 2.19
N ILE A 235 -2.66 -20.08 1.98
CA ILE A 235 -2.29 -21.42 2.50
C ILE A 235 -0.90 -21.80 2.01
N LYS A 236 -0.64 -21.71 0.70
CA LYS A 236 0.66 -22.04 0.11
C LYS A 236 1.78 -21.19 0.68
N SER A 237 1.53 -19.89 0.88
CA SER A 237 2.51 -18.94 1.43
C SER A 237 2.80 -19.22 2.90
N GLU A 238 1.80 -19.57 3.71
CA GLU A 238 2.02 -19.95 5.11
C GLU A 238 2.75 -21.29 5.23
N ILE A 239 2.49 -22.26 4.35
CA ILE A 239 3.30 -23.49 4.29
C ILE A 239 4.76 -23.15 3.94
N ALA A 240 4.98 -22.27 2.96
CA ALA A 240 6.32 -21.80 2.62
C ALA A 240 7.02 -21.12 3.80
N ARG A 241 6.27 -20.39 4.62
CA ARG A 241 6.78 -19.73 5.83
C ARG A 241 7.35 -20.70 6.85
N ILE A 242 6.75 -21.89 6.99
CA ILE A 242 7.25 -22.89 7.95
C ILE A 242 8.66 -23.38 7.59
N PHE A 243 8.98 -23.49 6.29
CA PHE A 243 10.27 -24.05 5.84
C PHE A 243 11.31 -22.98 5.48
N TRP A 244 10.90 -21.81 5.01
CA TRP A 244 11.80 -20.75 4.52
C TRP A 244 11.46 -19.36 5.09
N GLU A 245 10.76 -19.32 6.22
CA GLU A 245 10.43 -18.10 6.95
C GLU A 245 9.75 -17.03 6.06
N ASN A 246 10.01 -15.75 6.35
CA ASN A 246 9.38 -14.65 5.62
C ASN A 246 9.82 -14.61 4.14
N ASP A 247 11.04 -15.04 3.82
CA ASP A 247 11.51 -15.10 2.44
C ASP A 247 10.65 -16.06 1.62
N GLY A 248 10.37 -17.26 2.15
CA GLY A 248 9.46 -18.21 1.52
C GLY A 248 8.04 -17.69 1.40
N TYR A 249 7.55 -17.06 2.47
CA TYR A 249 6.21 -16.48 2.48
C TYR A 249 6.02 -15.45 1.35
N TYR A 250 6.89 -14.45 1.29
CA TYR A 250 6.75 -13.36 0.30
C TYR A 250 7.07 -13.81 -1.11
N PHE A 251 8.01 -14.74 -1.29
CA PHE A 251 8.35 -15.30 -2.60
C PHE A 251 7.16 -16.01 -3.27
N VAL A 252 6.23 -16.56 -2.48
CA VAL A 252 4.98 -17.17 -2.96
C VAL A 252 3.83 -16.15 -3.00
N ALA A 253 3.67 -15.35 -1.95
CA ALA A 253 2.54 -14.43 -1.83
C ALA A 253 2.52 -13.40 -2.97
N LEU A 254 3.69 -12.86 -3.32
CA LEU A 254 3.84 -11.81 -4.33
C LEU A 254 3.68 -12.30 -5.78
N GLU A 255 3.62 -13.62 -6.01
CA GLU A 255 3.39 -14.19 -7.35
C GLU A 255 2.03 -13.75 -7.93
N ASN A 256 1.01 -13.65 -7.07
CA ASN A 256 -0.35 -13.27 -7.47
C ASN A 256 -0.68 -11.79 -7.16
N ASP A 257 0.29 -11.02 -6.67
CA ASP A 257 0.10 -9.60 -6.40
C ASP A 257 0.22 -8.79 -7.70
N SER A 258 -0.93 -8.29 -8.18
CA SER A 258 -1.00 -7.54 -9.44
C SER A 258 -0.13 -6.28 -9.46
N GLN A 259 0.01 -5.60 -8.34
CA GLN A 259 0.78 -4.36 -8.24
C GLN A 259 2.28 -4.66 -8.24
N PHE A 260 2.71 -5.70 -7.52
CA PHE A 260 4.09 -6.17 -7.53
C PHE A 260 4.50 -6.67 -8.92
N GLN A 261 3.66 -7.50 -9.57
CA GLN A 261 3.95 -7.99 -10.92
C GLN A 261 4.02 -6.86 -11.95
N GLN A 262 3.19 -5.82 -11.81
CA GLN A 262 3.28 -4.65 -12.66
C GLN A 262 4.54 -3.82 -12.38
N ALA A 263 4.93 -3.65 -11.10
CA ALA A 263 6.17 -2.97 -10.75
C ALA A 263 7.40 -3.64 -11.37
N LEU A 264 7.48 -4.98 -11.35
CA LEU A 264 8.56 -5.71 -12.03
C LEU A 264 8.65 -5.40 -13.53
N LYS A 265 7.51 -5.21 -14.19
CA LYS A 265 7.44 -4.84 -15.61
C LYS A 265 7.80 -3.38 -15.87
N SER A 266 7.63 -2.51 -14.87
CA SER A 266 7.82 -1.05 -14.98
C SER A 266 9.25 -0.57 -14.64
N PHE A 267 10.21 -1.49 -14.46
CA PHE A 267 11.60 -1.12 -14.17
C PHE A 267 12.32 -0.46 -15.34
N LYS A 268 11.85 -0.65 -16.58
CA LYS A 268 12.41 0.04 -17.74
C LYS A 268 12.15 1.54 -17.62
N GLU A 269 10.90 1.93 -17.38
CA GLU A 269 10.47 3.31 -17.18
C GLU A 269 11.15 3.94 -15.96
N ALA A 270 11.32 3.17 -14.88
CA ALA A 270 12.04 3.62 -13.69
C ALA A 270 13.54 3.89 -13.95
N ARG A 271 14.19 3.10 -14.82
CA ARG A 271 15.59 3.34 -15.25
C ARG A 271 15.70 4.60 -16.08
N GLU A 272 14.80 4.79 -17.05
CA GLU A 272 14.72 5.98 -17.89
C GLU A 272 14.55 7.26 -17.04
N MET A 273 13.67 7.23 -16.03
CA MET A 273 13.48 8.36 -15.10
C MET A 273 14.75 8.72 -14.32
N ALA A 274 15.47 7.70 -13.84
CA ALA A 274 16.73 7.87 -13.13
C ALA A 274 17.90 8.33 -14.02
N ALA A 275 17.68 8.50 -15.33
CA ALA A 275 18.73 8.78 -16.32
C ALA A 275 19.84 7.72 -16.32
N LEU A 276 19.49 6.48 -15.97
CA LEU A 276 20.37 5.32 -16.01
C LEU A 276 20.22 4.66 -17.38
N GLN A 277 21.16 4.95 -18.28
CA GLN A 277 21.34 4.19 -19.52
C GLN A 277 22.18 2.95 -19.25
#